data_AF-A0A377LZX9-F1
#
_entry.id   AF-A0A377LZX9-F1
#
_cell.length_a   1.000
_cell.length_b   1.000
_cell.length_c   1.000
_cell.angle_alpha   90.00
_cell.angle_beta   90.00
_cell.angle_gamma   90.00
#
_symmetry.space_group_name_H-M   'P 1'
#
loop_
_entity.id
_entity.type
_entity.pdbx_description
1 polymer ?
#
loop_
_entity_poly.entity_id
_entity_poly.type
_entity_poly.pdbx_seq_one_letter_code
_entity_poly.pdbx_strand_id
1 'polypeptide(L)' 'MAKSPVSLSLTSNKHIEGKARPFDDSQLLYRVPDQPSADGNTVDMDRERVNFADNAVKYQSGLTFLGADIKKMMTVLSQG' A
#
# COMPACT_ATOMS: atom_id res chain seq x y z
N MET A 1 5.91 -17.87 24.77
CA MET A 1 5.20 -16.82 25.53
C MET A 1 4.19 -16.20 24.58
N ALA A 2 2.89 -16.39 24.78
CA ALA A 2 1.87 -15.78 23.92
C ALA A 2 1.92 -14.26 24.11
N LYS A 3 2.08 -13.51 23.01
CA LYS A 3 2.21 -12.05 23.04
C LYS A 3 0.82 -11.42 23.18
N SER A 4 0.62 -10.64 24.23
CA SER A 4 -0.67 -9.98 24.51
C SER A 4 -1.09 -9.07 23.35
N PRO A 5 -2.41 -8.97 23.06
CA PRO A 5 -2.91 -8.09 22.00
C PRO A 5 -2.56 -6.63 22.31
N VAL A 6 -2.19 -5.87 21.27
CA VAL A 6 -1.97 -4.43 21.39
C VAL A 6 -3.31 -3.75 21.64
N SER A 7 -3.48 -3.15 22.81
CA SER A 7 -4.63 -2.32 23.15
C SER A 7 -4.29 -0.84 22.96
N LEU A 8 -5.21 -0.10 22.35
CA LEU A 8 -5.09 1.35 22.21
C LEU A 8 -5.74 2.04 23.41
N SER A 9 -5.10 3.09 23.94
CA SER A 9 -5.70 3.93 24.98
C SER A 9 -6.75 4.86 24.35
N LEU A 10 -7.99 4.77 24.83
CA LEU A 10 -9.05 5.69 24.40
C LEU A 10 -8.90 7.03 25.12
N THR A 11 -9.00 8.13 24.36
CA THR A 11 -9.00 9.50 24.91
C THR A 11 -10.38 9.97 25.35
N SER A 12 -11.44 9.23 25.02
CA SER A 12 -12.82 9.52 25.38
C SER A 12 -13.66 8.25 25.41
N ASN A 13 -14.66 8.21 26.28
CA ASN A 13 -15.56 7.06 26.44
C ASN A 13 -16.49 6.83 25.23
N LYS A 14 -16.57 7.78 24.29
CA LYS A 14 -17.32 7.63 23.03
C LYS A 14 -16.47 7.07 21.88
N HIS A 15 -15.16 6.95 22.06
CA HIS A 15 -14.31 6.39 21.03
C HIS A 15 -14.49 4.87 20.98
N ILE A 16 -14.60 4.34 19.76
CA ILE A 16 -14.77 2.90 19.53
C ILE A 16 -13.46 2.20 19.90
N GLU A 17 -13.56 1.17 20.74
CA GLU A 17 -12.41 0.33 21.10
C GLU A 17 -11.85 -0.39 19.86
N GLY A 18 -10.64 -0.02 19.45
CA GLY A 18 -9.87 -0.79 18.48
C GLY A 18 -9.34 -2.07 19.11
N LYS A 19 -10.04 -3.20 18.95
CA LYS A 19 -9.54 -4.52 19.36
C LYS A 19 -8.74 -5.14 18.22
N ALA A 20 -7.42 -4.99 18.27
CA ALA A 20 -6.54 -5.69 17.35
C ALA A 20 -6.58 -7.20 17.64
N ARG A 21 -6.73 -8.01 16.59
CA ARG A 21 -6.51 -9.46 16.70
C ARG A 21 -5.03 -9.70 17.06
N PRO A 22 -4.69 -10.69 17.89
CA PRO A 22 -3.31 -11.06 18.15
C PRO A 22 -2.59 -11.31 16.82
N PHE A 23 -1.60 -10.47 16.52
CA PHE A 23 -0.77 -10.59 15.33
C PHE A 23 0.36 -11.56 15.65
N ASP A 24 0.30 -12.76 15.09
CA ASP A 24 1.42 -13.71 15.12
C ASP A 24 2.20 -13.54 13.82
N ASP A 25 2.98 -12.46 13.73
CA ASP A 25 3.84 -12.26 12.57
C ASP A 25 5.24 -11.83 13.00
N SER A 26 6.16 -12.80 12.98
CA SER A 26 7.60 -12.57 13.11
C SER A 26 8.18 -11.73 11.97
N GLN A 27 7.38 -11.41 10.94
CA GLN A 27 7.71 -10.56 9.80
C GLN A 27 6.91 -9.26 9.80
N LEU A 28 6.75 -8.61 10.96
CA LEU A 28 6.32 -7.22 10.99
C LEU A 28 7.29 -6.36 10.16
N LEU A 29 6.94 -6.13 8.89
CA LEU A 29 7.62 -5.24 7.96
C LEU A 29 7.24 -3.80 8.33
N TYR A 30 7.77 -3.32 9.45
CA TYR A 30 7.76 -1.89 9.71
C TYR A 30 8.87 -1.24 8.88
N ARG A 31 8.54 -0.16 8.20
CA ARG A 31 9.57 0.69 7.58
C ARG A 31 10.25 1.49 8.67
N VAL A 32 11.57 1.44 8.72
CA VAL A 32 12.37 2.37 9.52
C VAL A 32 12.39 3.69 8.75
N PRO A 33 11.83 4.79 9.28
CA PRO A 33 11.83 6.07 8.59
C PRO A 33 13.26 6.65 8.57
N ASP A 34 13.75 6.97 7.37
CA ASP A 34 15.07 7.62 7.20
C ASP A 34 15.04 9.10 7.63
N GLN A 35 13.86 9.73 7.61
CA GLN A 35 13.57 11.08 8.10
C GLN A 35 12.23 11.09 8.87
N PRO A 36 12.24 11.08 10.22
CA PRO A 36 11.02 11.22 10.99
C PRO A 36 10.44 12.62 10.78
N SER A 37 9.17 12.69 10.36
CA SER A 37 8.46 13.97 10.26
C SER A 37 8.36 14.62 11.64
N ALA A 38 8.34 15.96 11.68
CA ALA A 38 8.28 16.73 12.93
C ALA A 38 7.02 16.45 13.79
N ASP A 39 5.99 15.86 13.18
CA ASP A 39 4.73 15.46 13.82
C ASP A 39 4.69 13.99 14.26
N GLY A 40 5.78 13.23 14.06
CA GLY A 40 5.87 11.82 14.44
C GLY A 40 5.30 10.84 13.41
N ASN A 41 4.90 11.31 12.22
CA ASN A 41 4.56 10.43 11.10
C ASN A 41 5.83 9.87 10.43
N THR A 42 5.75 8.64 9.94
CA THR A 42 6.86 7.95 9.25
C THR A 42 6.86 8.17 7.73
N VAL A 43 6.06 9.13 7.25
CA VAL A 43 5.88 9.45 5.84
C VAL A 43 7.04 10.29 5.35
N ASP A 44 7.83 9.74 4.45
CA ASP A 44 8.88 10.46 3.73
C ASP A 44 8.33 10.98 2.40
N MET A 45 8.10 12.30 2.32
CA MET A 45 7.47 12.91 1.15
C MET A 45 8.27 12.73 -0.14
N ASP A 46 9.60 12.72 -0.09
CA ASP A 46 10.41 12.59 -1.30
C ASP A 46 10.35 11.15 -1.81
N ARG A 47 10.46 10.17 -0.89
CA ARG A 47 10.31 8.76 -1.22
C ARG A 47 8.91 8.44 -1.75
N GLU A 48 7.87 8.94 -1.08
CA GLU A 48 6.48 8.70 -1.51
C GLU A 48 6.18 9.36 -2.86
N ARG A 49 6.73 10.55 -3.16
CA ARG A 49 6.60 11.19 -4.48
C ARG A 49 7.27 10.39 -5.60
N VAL A 50 8.49 9.87 -5.37
CA VAL A 50 9.20 9.05 -6.36
C VAL A 50 8.43 7.76 -6.64
N ASN A 51 7.97 7.07 -5.59
CA ASN A 51 7.19 5.85 -5.74
C ASN A 51 5.87 6.09 -6.47
N PHE A 52 5.20 7.21 -6.17
CA PHE A 52 3.96 7.59 -6.87
C PHE A 52 4.22 7.82 -8.37
N ALA A 53 5.27 8.55 -8.72
CA ALA A 53 5.62 8.79 -10.12
C ALA A 53 5.97 7.49 -10.86
N ASP A 54 6.77 6.62 -10.26
CA ASP A 54 7.13 5.32 -10.84
C ASP A 54 5.90 4.43 -11.05
N ASN A 55 5.02 4.35 -10.04
CA ASN A 55 3.77 3.60 -10.15
C ASN A 55 2.84 4.16 -11.23
N ALA A 56 2.77 5.48 -11.38
CA ALA A 56 1.97 6.13 -12.42
C ALA A 56 2.48 5.76 -13.84
N VAL A 57 3.80 5.82 -14.06
CA VAL A 57 4.42 5.46 -15.35
C VAL A 57 4.20 3.97 -15.67
N LYS A 58 4.40 3.08 -14.69
CA LYS A 58 4.15 1.65 -14.84
C LYS A 58 2.69 1.36 -15.17
N TYR A 59 1.77 2.02 -14.49
CA TYR A 59 0.34 1.87 -14.75
C TYR A 59 -0.04 2.30 -16.16
N GLN A 60 0.42 3.47 -16.61
CA GLN A 60 0.18 3.96 -17.97
C GLN A 60 0.77 3.01 -19.03
N SER A 61 1.97 2.48 -18.79
CA SER A 61 2.60 1.50 -19.68
C SER A 61 1.79 0.20 -19.74
N GLY A 62 1.34 -0.30 -18.59
CA GLY A 62 0.48 -1.49 -18.50
C GLY A 62 -0.83 -1.34 -19.28
N LEU A 63 -1.50 -0.19 -19.15
CA LEU A 63 -2.72 0.09 -19.94
C LEU A 63 -2.44 0.15 -21.44
N THR A 64 -1.28 0.68 -21.84
CA THR A 64 -0.87 0.74 -23.25
C THR A 64 -0.66 -0.67 -23.82
N PHE A 65 0.05 -1.54 -23.09
CA PHE A 65 0.26 -2.93 -23.50
C PHE A 65 -1.05 -3.72 -23.54
N LEU A 66 -1.89 -3.59 -22.52
CA LEU A 66 -3.21 -4.23 -22.49
C LEU A 66 -4.07 -3.81 -23.68
N GLY A 67 -4.08 -2.52 -24.03
CA GLY A 67 -4.80 -2.02 -25.20
C GLY A 67 -4.25 -2.59 -26.52
N ALA A 68 -2.93 -2.77 -26.63
CA ALA A 68 -2.32 -3.38 -27.80
C ALA A 68 -2.67 -4.88 -27.93
N ASP A 69 -2.68 -5.60 -26.81
CA ASP A 69 -3.05 -7.02 -26.77
C ASP A 69 -4.52 -7.23 -27.17
N ILE A 70 -5.43 -6.40 -26.67
CA ILE A 70 -6.84 -6.43 -27.06
C ILE A 70 -7.00 -6.18 -28.57
N LYS A 71 -6.32 -5.16 -29.11
CA LYS A 71 -6.37 -4.87 -30.56
C LYS A 71 -5.86 -6.05 -31.38
N LYS A 72 -4.74 -6.65 -30.96
CA LYS A 72 -4.17 -7.85 -31.61
C LYS A 72 -5.17 -9.01 -31.62
N MET A 73 -5.82 -9.30 -30.49
CA MET A 73 -6.85 -10.34 -30.40
C MET A 73 -8.03 -10.04 -31.34
N MET A 74 -8.51 -8.79 -31.39
CA MET A 74 -9.59 -8.39 -32.29
C MET A 74 -9.21 -8.56 -33.76
N THR A 75 -7.98 -8.21 -34.15
CA THR A 75 -7.50 -8.42 -35.53
C THR A 75 -7.51 -9.90 -35.90
N VAL A 76 -7.03 -10.79 -35.02
CA VAL A 76 -7.06 -12.24 -35.26
C VAL A 76 -8.49 -12.75 -35.43
N LEU A 77 -9.42 -12.30 -34.58
CA LEU A 77 -10.83 -12.71 -34.66
C LEU A 77 -11.54 -12.18 -35.91
N SER A 78 -11.16 -11.00 -36.41
CA SER A 78 -11.78 -10.39 -37.59
C SER A 78 -11.23 -10.88 -38.94
N GLN A 79 -10.05 -11.49 -38.95
CA GLN A 79 -9.42 -12.04 -40.17
C GLN A 79 -9.67 -13.55 -40.34
N GLY A 80 -10.48 -14.15 -39.47
CA GLY A 80 -10.93 -15.55 -39.54
C GLY A 80 -12.36 -15.69 -40.04
#